data_AF-A0A1Q4UVP9-F1
#
_entry.id   AF-A0A1Q4UVP9-F1
#
_cell.length_a   1.000
_cell.length_b   1.000
_cell.length_c   1.000
_cell.angle_alpha   90.00
_cell.angle_beta   90.00
_cell.angle_gamma   90.00
#
_symmetry.space_group_name_H-M   'P 1'
#
loop_
_entity.id
_entity.type
_entity.pdbx_description
1 polymer ?
#
loop_
_entity_poly.entity_id
_entity_poly.type
_entity_poly.pdbx_seq_one_letter_code
_entity_poly.pdbx_strand_id
1 'polypeptide(L)'
;MNITFAQAQQKLEEITAEMLVLIRQYGLDAESPFDVIEVARSKIDNQQDYIRFLELSLEGRIYGEYAEALQKQMDRQASETDDPSNNIH
;
A
#
# COMPACT_ATOMS: atom_id res chain seq x y z
N MET A 1 -10.82 1.01 -14.02
CA MET A 1 -10.58 2.37 -13.51
C MET A 1 -9.07 2.59 -13.62
N ASN A 2 -8.59 3.54 -14.44
CA ASN A 2 -7.14 3.79 -14.55
C ASN A 2 -6.77 4.87 -13.53
N ILE A 3 -6.00 4.52 -12.51
CA ILE A 3 -5.42 5.47 -11.56
C ILE A 3 -3.93 5.67 -11.88
N THR A 4 -3.42 6.88 -11.66
CA THR A 4 -2.01 7.22 -11.88
C THR A 4 -1.13 6.79 -10.68
N PHE A 5 0.19 6.82 -10.85
CA PHE A 5 1.13 6.52 -9.76
C PHE A 5 0.95 7.47 -8.58
N ALA A 6 0.85 8.78 -8.84
CA ALA A 6 0.62 9.78 -7.81
C ALA A 6 -0.71 9.56 -7.06
N GLN A 7 -1.76 9.13 -7.77
CA GLN A 7 -3.04 8.79 -7.14
C GLN A 7 -2.92 7.54 -6.25
N ALA A 8 -2.17 6.52 -6.70
CA ALA A 8 -1.92 5.34 -5.90
C ALA A 8 -1.11 5.67 -4.63
N GLN A 9 -0.09 6.53 -4.73
CA GLN A 9 0.67 7.03 -3.58
C GLN A 9 -0.21 7.80 -2.60
N GLN A 10 -1.04 8.73 -3.10
CA GLN A 10 -1.97 9.46 -2.25
C GLN A 10 -2.91 8.52 -1.49
N LYS A 11 -3.43 7.47 -2.16
CA LYS A 11 -4.25 6.46 -1.49
C LYS A 11 -3.50 5.69 -0.42
N LEU A 12 -2.24 5.33 -0.66
CA LEU A 12 -1.39 4.70 0.36
C LEU A 12 -1.19 5.61 1.58
N GLU A 13 -1.01 6.91 1.38
CA GLU A 13 -0.88 7.89 2.47
C GLU A 13 -2.16 7.99 3.31
N GLU A 14 -3.33 8.07 2.65
CA GLU A 14 -4.64 8.08 3.32
C GLU A 14 -4.86 6.81 4.15
N ILE A 15 -4.61 5.63 3.55
CA ILE A 15 -4.72 4.33 4.22
C ILE A 15 -3.76 4.25 5.41
N THR A 16 -2.51 4.70 5.24
CA THR A 16 -1.50 4.68 6.30
C THR A 16 -1.90 5.57 7.47
N ALA A 17 -2.42 6.77 7.19
CA ALA A 17 -2.87 7.69 8.22
C ALA A 17 -4.01 7.08 9.05
N GLU A 18 -5.00 6.48 8.40
CA GLU A 18 -6.13 5.82 9.09
C GLU A 18 -5.66 4.59 9.87
N MET A 19 -4.79 3.77 9.29
CA MET A 19 -4.20 2.61 9.96
C MET A 19 -3.44 3.00 11.24
N LEU A 20 -2.67 4.09 11.21
CA LEU A 20 -1.94 4.60 12.37
C LEU A 20 -2.88 5.05 13.49
N VAL A 21 -4.07 5.55 13.18
CA VAL A 21 -5.09 5.87 14.19
C VAL A 21 -5.52 4.60 14.92
N LEU A 22 -5.87 3.54 14.18
CA LEU A 22 -6.27 2.25 14.78
C LEU A 22 -5.14 1.61 15.58
N ILE A 23 -3.91 1.63 15.06
CA ILE A 23 -2.72 1.11 15.76
C ILE A 23 -2.54 1.81 17.11
N ARG A 24 -2.65 3.14 17.15
CA ARG A 24 -2.50 3.92 18.39
C ARG A 24 -3.67 3.74 19.34
N GLN A 25 -4.90 3.72 18.82
CA GLN A 25 -6.12 3.55 19.63
C GLN A 25 -6.12 2.23 20.38
N TYR A 26 -5.69 1.15 19.73
CA TYR A 26 -5.73 -0.20 20.29
C TYR A 26 -4.37 -0.71 20.80
N GLY A 27 -3.31 0.09 20.70
CA GLY A 27 -1.96 -0.31 21.09
C GLY A 27 -1.51 -1.57 20.35
N LEU A 28 -1.63 -1.56 19.01
CA LEU A 28 -1.32 -2.72 18.16
C LEU A 28 0.19 -2.86 17.96
N ASP A 29 0.87 -3.30 19.01
CA ASP A 29 2.28 -3.64 18.97
C ASP A 29 2.42 -5.12 18.60
N ALA A 30 2.61 -5.40 17.31
CA ALA A 30 2.96 -6.74 16.83
C ALA A 30 4.48 -6.85 16.71
N GLU A 31 5.07 -7.84 17.37
CA GLU A 31 6.52 -8.11 17.31
C GLU A 31 6.94 -8.71 15.95
N SER A 32 5.97 -9.28 15.23
CA SER A 32 6.14 -9.93 13.94
C SER A 32 5.03 -9.49 12.97
N PRO A 33 5.34 -9.30 11.67
CA PRO A 33 4.33 -9.03 10.65
C PRO A 33 3.31 -10.17 10.49
N PHE A 34 3.66 -11.40 10.89
CA PHE A 34 2.75 -12.55 10.83
C PHE A 34 1.69 -12.54 11.93
N ASP A 35 1.97 -11.85 13.05
CA ASP A 35 1.10 -11.87 14.23
C ASP A 35 0.08 -10.73 14.20
N VAL A 36 0.20 -9.81 13.25
CA VAL A 36 -0.59 -8.56 13.15
C VAL A 36 -2.10 -8.85 13.20
N ILE A 37 -2.58 -9.90 12.53
CA ILE A 37 -4.01 -10.25 12.52
C ILE A 37 -4.47 -10.82 13.87
N GLU A 38 -3.64 -11.62 14.53
CA GLU A 38 -3.94 -12.20 15.84
C GLU A 38 -3.93 -11.12 16.93
N VAL A 39 -2.93 -10.25 16.89
CA VAL A 39 -2.83 -9.06 17.77
C VAL A 39 -4.03 -8.14 17.57
N ALA A 40 -4.40 -7.82 16.32
CA ALA A 40 -5.57 -6.99 16.04
C ALA A 40 -6.87 -7.66 16.54
N ARG A 41 -7.06 -8.96 16.31
CA ARG A 41 -8.25 -9.67 16.78
C ARG A 41 -8.37 -9.71 18.30
N SER A 42 -7.25 -9.80 19.01
CA SER A 42 -7.23 -9.86 20.48
C SER A 42 -7.40 -8.51 21.15
N LYS A 43 -6.98 -7.41 20.50
CA LYS A 43 -6.97 -6.06 21.07
C LYS A 43 -8.12 -5.18 20.60
N ILE A 44 -8.64 -5.39 19.39
CA ILE A 44 -9.75 -4.60 18.84
C ILE A 44 -11.07 -5.21 19.29
N ASP A 45 -11.70 -4.58 20.27
CA ASP A 45 -12.99 -5.00 20.85
C ASP A 45 -14.21 -4.53 20.03
N ASN A 46 -14.06 -3.44 19.28
CA ASN A 46 -15.07 -2.93 18.37
C ASN A 46 -15.02 -3.68 17.03
N GLN A 47 -16.09 -4.39 16.69
CA GLN A 47 -16.17 -5.16 15.45
C GLN A 47 -16.00 -4.30 14.19
N GLN A 48 -16.51 -3.07 14.16
CA GLN A 48 -16.38 -2.18 13.00
C GLN A 48 -14.93 -1.75 12.80
N ASP A 49 -14.23 -1.42 13.89
CA ASP A 49 -12.82 -1.04 13.83
C ASP A 49 -11.95 -2.24 13.42
N TYR A 50 -12.31 -3.47 13.83
CA TYR A 50 -11.61 -4.68 13.41
C TYR A 50 -11.81 -4.96 11.91
N ILE A 51 -13.05 -4.83 11.41
CA ILE A 51 -13.34 -4.95 9.97
C ILE A 51 -12.56 -3.88 9.21
N ARG A 52 -12.59 -2.63 9.67
CA ARG A 52 -11.89 -1.52 9.00
C ARG A 52 -10.38 -1.72 8.98
N PHE A 53 -9.79 -2.23 10.07
CA PHE A 53 -8.38 -2.62 10.11
C PHE A 53 -8.04 -3.65 9.02
N LEU A 54 -8.88 -4.66 8.82
CA LEU A 54 -8.68 -5.67 7.78
C LEU A 54 -8.83 -5.09 6.37
N GLU A 55 -9.81 -4.21 6.16
CA GLU A 55 -10.00 -3.50 4.89
C GLU A 55 -8.78 -2.65 4.55
N LEU A 56 -8.32 -1.81 5.48
CA LEU A 56 -7.14 -0.97 5.30
C LEU A 56 -5.88 -1.82 5.02
N SER A 57 -5.74 -2.97 5.67
CA SER A 57 -4.62 -3.89 5.44
C SER A 57 -4.63 -4.45 4.02
N LEU A 58 -5.82 -4.80 3.51
CA LEU A 58 -5.99 -5.31 2.15
C LEU A 58 -5.80 -4.20 1.12
N GLU A 59 -6.44 -3.05 1.32
CA GLU A 59 -6.32 -1.88 0.45
C GLU A 59 -4.86 -1.44 0.33
N GLY A 60 -4.15 -1.33 1.45
CA GLY A 60 -2.73 -0.95 1.47
C GLY A 60 -1.86 -1.88 0.63
N ARG A 61 -2.10 -3.19 0.70
CA ARG A 61 -1.40 -4.17 -0.13
C ARG A 61 -1.71 -3.99 -1.62
N ILE A 62 -2.98 -3.84 -1.99
CA ILE A 62 -3.41 -3.69 -3.39
C ILE A 62 -2.81 -2.42 -4.01
N TYR A 63 -2.91 -1.27 -3.32
CA TYR A 63 -2.35 -0.03 -3.84
C TYR A 63 -0.82 -0.06 -3.86
N GLY A 64 -0.16 -0.77 -2.93
CA GLY A 64 1.28 -0.97 -2.92
C GLY A 64 1.77 -1.76 -4.13
N GLU A 65 1.16 -2.92 -4.38
CA GLU A 65 1.46 -3.77 -5.53
C GLU A 65 1.19 -3.02 -6.86
N TYR A 66 0.10 -2.24 -6.91
CA TYR A 66 -0.22 -1.45 -8.09
C TYR A 66 0.77 -0.30 -8.33
N ALA A 67 1.17 0.44 -7.29
CA ALA A 67 2.17 1.50 -7.39
C ALA A 67 3.53 0.94 -7.85
N GLU A 68 3.93 -0.22 -7.34
CA GLU A 68 5.15 -0.92 -7.78
C GLU A 68 5.08 -1.31 -9.27
N ALA A 69 3.93 -1.82 -9.73
CA ALA A 69 3.73 -2.18 -11.13
C ALA A 69 3.82 -0.96 -12.05
N LEU A 70 3.22 0.17 -11.66
CA LEU A 70 3.32 1.43 -12.40
C LEU A 70 4.75 1.97 -12.45
N GLN A 71 5.47 1.94 -11.33
CA GLN A 71 6.87 2.39 -11.28
C GLN A 71 7.73 1.55 -12.24
N LYS A 72 7.60 0.22 -12.20
CA LYS A 72 8.31 -0.69 -13.13
C LYS A 72 7.99 -0.40 -14.59
N GLN A 73 6.75 -0.03 -14.91
CA GLN A 73 6.35 0.34 -16.27
C GLN A 73 7.00 1.65 -16.71
N MET A 74 7.05 2.66 -15.83
CA MET A 74 7.71 3.94 -16.10
C MET A 74 9.22 3.78 -16.27
N ASP A 75 9.87 2.99 -15.42
CA ASP A 75 11.31 2.73 -15.50
C ASP A 75 11.70 2.05 -16.81
N ARG A 76 10.87 1.10 -17.28
CA ARG A 76 11.07 0.44 -18.59
C ARG A 76 10.96 1.42 -19.74
N GLN A 77 9.94 2.28 -19.73
CA GLN A 77 9.78 3.31 -20.77
C GLN A 77 10.97 4.28 -20.80
N ALA A 78 11.46 4.71 -19.63
CA ALA A 78 12.64 5.57 -19.54
C ALA A 78 13.90 4.87 -20.11
N SER A 79 14.08 3.58 -19.82
CA SER A 79 15.23 2.81 -20.35
C SER A 79 15.17 2.53 -21.86
N GLU A 80 13.98 2.48 -22.45
CA GLU A 80 13.80 2.29 -23.90
C GLU A 80 14.05 3.58 -24.71
N THR A 81 13.87 4.75 -24.09
CA THR A 81 14.18 6.05 -24.72
C THR A 81 15.67 6.41 -24.71
N ASP A 82 16.47 5.80 -23.84
CA ASP A 82 17.91 6.07 -23.70
C ASP A 82 18.80 5.11 -24.52
N ASP A 83 18.26 4.28 -25.41
CA ASP A 83 19.07 3.46 -26.33
C ASP A 83 19.61 4.30 -27.51
N PRO A 84 20.91 4.65 -27.56
CA PRO A 84 21.50 5.41 -28.66
C PRO A 84 21.48 4.65 -30.00
N SER A 85 21.10 3.37 -30.01
CA SER A 85 20.98 2.54 -31.20
C SER A 85 19.79 2.92 -32.09
N ASN A 86 18.82 3.68 -31.59
CA ASN A 86 17.59 4.01 -32.33
C ASN A 86 17.67 5.33 -33.14
N ASN A 87 18.86 5.93 -33.23
CA ASN A 87 19.11 7.19 -33.95
C ASN A 87 19.87 7.00 -35.28
N ILE A 88 19.85 5.80 -35.85
CA ILE A 88 20.34 5.55 -37.21
C ILE A 88 19.14 5.18 -38.09
N HIS A 89 18.37 6.19 -38.51
CA HIS A 89 17.62 6.12 -39.76
C HIS A 89 17.38 7.51 -40.37
#